data_AF-A0A8T5B859-F1
#
_entry.id   AF-A0A8T5B859-F1
#
_cell.length_a   1.000
_cell.length_b   1.000
_cell.length_c   1.000
_cell.angle_alpha   90.00
_cell.angle_beta   90.00
_cell.angle_gamma   90.00
#
_symmetry.space_group_name_H-M   'P 1'
#
loop_
_entity.id
_entity.type
_entity.pdbx_description
1 polymer ?
#
loop_
_entity_poly.entity_id
_entity_poly.type
_entity_poly.pdbx_seq_one_letter_code
_entity_poly.pdbx_strand_id
1 'polypeptide(L)' 'MDERSYSKTCFYAQQASEKAVKALMIKRYGSYKEIQSVADLLKIVRGFIHVDESIISKGTGLNSFYIHEVSELMA' A
#
# COMPACT_ATOMS: atom_id res chain seq x y z
N MET A 1 10.81 -23.19 -6.89
CA MET A 1 10.65 -21.78 -6.49
C MET A 1 10.13 -21.79 -5.06
N ASP A 2 10.86 -21.16 -4.13
CA ASP A 2 10.58 -21.22 -2.69
C ASP A 2 9.41 -20.28 -2.33
N GLU A 3 8.42 -20.81 -1.61
CA GLU A 3 7.20 -20.12 -1.19
C GLU A 3 7.50 -18.86 -0.35
N ARG A 4 8.62 -18.89 0.40
CA ARG A 4 9.15 -17.72 1.15
C ARG A 4 9.51 -16.54 0.27
N SER A 5 9.97 -16.78 -0.97
CA SER A 5 10.35 -15.70 -1.88
C SER A 5 9.14 -14.87 -2.32
N TYR A 6 7.98 -15.50 -2.51
CA TYR A 6 6.78 -14.81 -2.99
C TYR A 6 6.14 -13.94 -1.91
N SER A 7 6.11 -14.41 -0.66
CA SER A 7 5.57 -13.63 0.46
C SER A 7 6.32 -12.30 0.64
N LYS A 8 7.66 -12.36 0.61
CA LYS A 8 8.52 -11.18 0.71
C LYS A 8 8.36 -10.22 -0.47
N THR A 9 8.23 -10.75 -1.69
CA THR A 9 7.93 -9.92 -2.88
C THR A 9 6.58 -9.19 -2.74
N CYS A 10 5.54 -9.87 -2.24
CA CYS A 10 4.23 -9.26 -2.02
C CYS A 10 4.29 -8.16 -0.95
N PHE A 11 5.03 -8.37 0.14
CA PHE A 11 5.26 -7.35 1.16
C PHE A 11 5.93 -6.09 0.57
N TYR A 12 7.01 -6.25 -0.21
CA TYR A 12 7.66 -5.10 -0.85
C TYR A 12 6.79 -4.41 -1.89
N ALA A 13 5.95 -5.16 -2.63
CA ALA A 13 4.99 -4.57 -3.56
C ALA A 13 3.93 -3.71 -2.83
N GLN A 14 3.43 -4.18 -1.68
CA GLN A 14 2.54 -3.39 -0.83
C GLN A 14 3.26 -2.12 -0.34
N GLN A 15 4.48 -2.24 0.19
CA GLN A 15 5.27 -1.11 0.72
C GLN A 15 5.59 -0.06 -0.35
N ALA A 16 5.92 -0.50 -1.58
CA ALA A 16 6.18 0.40 -2.70
C ALA A 16 4.91 1.17 -3.09
N SER A 17 3.77 0.47 -3.15
CA SER A 17 2.48 1.07 -3.47
C SER A 17 2.05 2.10 -2.42
N GLU A 18 2.19 1.77 -1.13
CA GLU A 18 1.90 2.68 -0.02
C GLU A 18 2.72 3.98 -0.12
N LYS A 19 4.04 3.86 -0.32
CA LYS A 19 4.95 5.00 -0.43
C LYS A 19 4.65 5.86 -1.66
N ALA A 20 4.31 5.24 -2.80
CA ALA A 20 3.95 5.96 -4.01
C ALA A 20 2.70 6.84 -3.82
N VAL A 21 1.64 6.28 -3.19
CA VAL A 21 0.41 7.04 -2.93
C VAL A 21 0.67 8.15 -1.90
N LYS A 22 1.46 7.90 -0.85
CA LYS A 22 1.86 8.94 0.12
C LYS A 22 2.67 10.05 -0.53
N ALA A 23 3.61 9.74 -1.41
CA ALA A 23 4.38 10.74 -2.14
C ALA A 23 3.49 11.62 -3.02
N LEU A 24 2.49 11.01 -3.69
CA LEU A 24 1.49 11.74 -4.44
C LEU A 24 0.67 12.68 -3.54
N MET A 25 0.26 12.22 -2.36
CA MET A 25 -0.46 13.04 -1.39
C MET A 25 0.37 14.24 -0.90
N ILE A 26 1.64 14.04 -0.60
CA ILE A 26 2.55 15.13 -0.23
C ILE A 26 2.66 16.11 -1.39
N LYS A 27 2.88 15.62 -2.62
CA LYS A 27 3.11 16.47 -3.79
C LYS A 27 1.89 17.29 -4.20
N ARG A 28 0.69 16.72 -4.09
CA ARG A 28 -0.55 17.36 -4.57
C ARG A 28 -1.33 18.06 -3.47
N TYR A 29 -1.24 17.61 -2.22
CA TYR A 29 -2.08 18.08 -1.12
C TYR A 29 -1.28 18.59 0.08
N GLY A 30 0.06 18.51 0.06
CA GLY A 30 0.91 18.97 1.16
C GLY A 30 0.65 18.22 2.47
N SER A 31 0.05 17.03 2.41
CA SER A 31 -0.35 16.27 3.60
C SER A 31 0.20 14.86 3.58
N TYR A 32 0.63 14.40 4.75
CA TYR A 32 1.03 13.02 5.01
C TYR A 32 -0.04 12.35 5.89
N LYS A 33 -0.31 11.06 5.65
CA LYS A 33 -1.21 10.25 6.47
C LYS A 33 -0.51 8.99 6.92
N GLU A 34 -0.57 8.69 8.21
CA GLU A 34 -0.07 7.44 8.80
C GLU A 34 -1.04 6.28 8.58
N ILE A 35 -1.39 6.04 7.32
CA ILE A 35 -2.24 4.93 6.90
C ILE A 35 -1.37 3.96 6.09
N GLN A 36 -1.46 2.67 6.41
CA GLN A 36 -0.73 1.59 5.73
C GLN A 36 -1.58 0.90 4.65
N SER A 37 -2.90 1.05 4.74
CA SER A 37 -3.84 0.58 3.74
C SER A 37 -3.70 1.37 2.44
N VAL A 38 -3.23 0.70 1.37
CA VAL A 38 -3.10 1.31 0.03
C VAL A 38 -4.48 1.70 -0.49
N ALA A 39 -5.50 0.86 -0.26
CA ALA A 39 -6.87 1.14 -0.66
C ALA A 39 -7.42 2.42 0.00
N ASP A 40 -7.18 2.62 1.30
CA ASP A 40 -7.71 3.79 1.99
C ASP A 40 -6.96 5.07 1.62
N LEU A 41 -5.64 4.98 1.39
CA LEU A 41 -4.88 6.08 0.80
C LEU A 41 -5.43 6.46 -0.58
N LEU A 42 -5.73 5.47 -1.45
CA LEU A 42 -6.31 5.71 -2.77
C LEU A 42 -7.71 6.33 -2.70
N LYS A 43 -8.57 5.90 -1.77
CA LYS A 43 -9.89 6.53 -1.54
C LYS A 43 -9.78 7.99 -1.13
N ILE A 44 -8.79 8.34 -0.29
CA ILE A 44 -8.52 9.73 0.08
C ILE A 44 -8.06 10.52 -1.14
N VAL A 45 -7.09 9.98 -1.89
CA VAL A 45 -6.56 10.61 -3.11
C VAL A 45 -7.63 10.81 -4.18
N ARG A 46 -8.63 9.91 -4.26
CA ARG A 46 -9.77 10.02 -5.17
C ARG A 46 -10.61 11.28 -4.96
N GLY A 47 -10.59 11.86 -3.74
CA GLY A 47 -11.25 13.15 -3.48
C GLY A 47 -10.67 14.33 -4.26
N PHE A 48 -9.53 14.14 -4.92
CA PHE A 48 -8.75 15.20 -5.51
C PHE A 48 -8.24 14.90 -6.93
N ILE A 49 -8.04 13.63 -7.28
CA ILE A 49 -7.76 13.18 -8.63
C ILE A 49 -8.68 12.02 -9.00
N HIS A 50 -8.87 11.80 -10.29
CA HIS A 50 -9.56 10.61 -10.75
C HIS A 50 -8.75 9.35 -10.40
N VAL A 51 -9.39 8.42 -9.71
CA VAL A 51 -8.84 7.08 -9.40
C VAL A 51 -9.93 6.07 -9.69
N ASP A 52 -9.66 5.16 -10.63
CA ASP A 52 -10.58 4.10 -10.99
C ASP A 52 -10.83 3.14 -9.82
N GLU A 53 -12.06 2.66 -9.69
CA GLU A 53 -12.43 1.66 -8.67
C GLU A 53 -11.60 0.37 -8.82
N SER A 54 -11.20 0.02 -10.05
CA SER A 54 -10.31 -1.13 -10.28
C SER A 54 -8.94 -0.98 -9.62
N ILE A 55 -8.43 0.24 -9.46
CA ILE A 55 -7.16 0.51 -8.79
C ILE A 55 -7.34 0.38 -7.27
N ILE A 56 -8.44 0.89 -6.74
CA ILE A 56 -8.80 0.75 -5.31
C ILE A 56 -8.97 -0.72 -4.95
N SER A 57 -9.67 -1.50 -5.78
CA SER A 57 -9.85 -2.94 -5.60
C SER A 57 -8.52 -3.71 -5.55
N LYS A 58 -7.57 -3.37 -6.44
CA LYS A 58 -6.21 -3.93 -6.40
C LYS A 58 -5.47 -3.54 -5.11
N GLY A 59 -5.63 -2.30 -4.65
CA GLY A 59 -5.10 -1.84 -3.37
C GLY A 59 -5.62 -2.65 -2.19
N THR A 60 -6.89 -3.06 -2.21
CA THR A 60 -7.47 -3.93 -1.17
C THR A 60 -6.78 -5.29 -1.14
N GLY A 61 -6.50 -5.88 -2.30
CA GLY A 61 -5.75 -7.13 -2.38
C GLY A 61 -4.32 -7.02 -1.82
N LEU A 62 -3.69 -5.84 -1.94
CA LEU A 62 -2.34 -5.62 -1.41
C LEU A 62 -2.30 -5.50 0.12
N ASN A 63 -3.36 -5.03 0.77
CA ASN A 63 -3.38 -4.79 2.22
C ASN A 63 -3.12 -6.05 3.05
N SER A 64 -3.51 -7.22 2.55
CA SER A 64 -3.28 -8.51 3.23
C SER A 64 -1.79 -8.86 3.37
N PHE A 65 -0.90 -8.25 2.60
CA PHE A 65 0.53 -8.55 2.62
C PHE A 65 1.35 -7.67 3.56
N TYR A 66 0.72 -6.73 4.27
CA TYR A 66 1.41 -5.81 5.17
C TYR A 66 2.03 -6.49 6.43
N ILE A 67 1.49 -7.63 6.87
CA ILE A 67 1.81 -8.23 8.18
C ILE A 67 3.08 -9.10 8.18
N HIS A 68 3.69 -9.40 7.01
CA HIS A 68 4.68 -10.47 6.93
C HIS A 68 6.09 -10.19 7.53
N GLU A 69 6.47 -8.95 7.87
CA GLU A 69 7.79 -8.66 8.48
C GLU A 69 7.78 -8.59 10.02
N VAL A 70 6.62 -8.45 10.69
CA VAL A 70 6.61 -8.28 12.16
C VAL A 70 6.78 -9.62 12.89
N SER A 71 6.41 -10.73 12.26
CA SER A 71 6.58 -12.06 12.86
C SER A 71 8.02 -12.57 12.89
N GLU A 72 8.93 -12.02 12.07
CA GLU A 72 10.36 -12.38 12.11
C GLU A 72 11.15 -11.60 13.18
N LEU A 73 10.60 -10.53 13.75
CA LEU A 73 11.22 -9.73 14.82
C LEU A 73 10.88 -10.21 16.24
N MET A 74 10.02 -11.24 16.37
CA MET A 74 9.64 -11.85 17.66
C MET A 74 10.03 -13.34 17.77
N ALA A 75 10.92 -13.83 16.91
CA ALA A 75 11.46 -15.20 16.95
C ALA A 75 12.94 -15.22 17.33
#